data_AF-A0A9D2UD47-F1
#
_entry.id   AF-A0A9D2UD47-F1
#
_cell.length_a   1.000
_cell.length_b   1.000
_cell.length_c   1.000
_cell.angle_alpha   90.00
_cell.angle_beta   90.00
_cell.angle_gamma   90.00
#
_symmetry.space_group_name_H-M   'P 1'
#
loop_
_entity.id
_entity.type
_entity.pdbx_description
1 polymer ?
#
loop_
_entity_poly.entity_id
_entity_poly.type
_entity_poly.pdbx_seq_one_letter_code
_entity_poly.pdbx_strand_id
1 'polypeptide(L)'
;MLLDGWGSNQPYVDAFTTVIALISQVLMVYRFREQWVGWLVLNAVQIYLWSTVEGGGNMAIMAMYLGFIANSVYGWYNWTKLSRGAQG
;
A
#
# COMPACT_ATOMS: atom_id res chain seq x y z
N MET A 1 -16.53 -29.98 -11.45
CA MET A 1 -15.45 -29.67 -12.40
C MET A 1 -15.61 -28.28 -13.05
N LEU A 2 -16.12 -27.27 -12.33
CA LEU A 2 -16.37 -25.92 -12.87
C LEU A 2 -15.51 -24.80 -12.22
N LEU A 3 -14.59 -25.16 -11.32
CA LEU A 3 -13.74 -24.21 -10.58
C LEU A 3 -12.24 -24.46 -10.78
N ASP A 4 -11.86 -25.15 -11.85
CA ASP A 4 -10.46 -25.45 -12.18
C ASP A 4 -9.88 -24.52 -13.28
N GLY A 5 -10.65 -23.54 -13.74
CA GLY A 5 -10.27 -22.66 -14.87
C GLY A 5 -9.78 -21.27 -14.47
N TRP A 6 -9.81 -20.93 -13.19
CA TRP A 6 -9.44 -19.59 -12.70
C TRP A 6 -8.28 -19.78 -11.76
N GLY A 7 -7.07 -19.84 -12.32
CA GLY A 7 -5.83 -19.86 -11.55
C GLY A 7 -5.65 -18.56 -10.75
N SER A 8 -6.48 -18.34 -9.73
CA SER A 8 -6.20 -17.34 -8.72
C SER A 8 -5.08 -17.91 -7.87
N ASN A 9 -3.85 -17.57 -8.21
CA ASN A 9 -2.69 -18.13 -7.54
C ASN A 9 -2.61 -17.66 -6.07
N GLN A 10 -3.32 -16.57 -5.67
CA GLN A 10 -3.35 -16.03 -4.30
C GLN A 10 -4.62 -15.20 -3.92
N PRO A 11 -5.84 -15.77 -3.89
CA PRO A 11 -7.06 -15.01 -3.59
C PRO A 11 -7.12 -14.45 -2.16
N TYR A 12 -6.49 -15.12 -1.18
CA TYR A 12 -6.43 -14.64 0.20
C TYR A 12 -5.55 -13.40 0.35
N VAL A 13 -4.45 -13.32 -0.39
CA VAL A 13 -3.53 -12.17 -0.35
C VAL A 13 -4.21 -10.94 -0.95
N ASP A 14 -4.93 -11.11 -2.05
CA ASP A 14 -5.67 -10.04 -2.70
C ASP A 14 -6.85 -9.53 -1.85
N ALA A 15 -7.61 -10.43 -1.21
CA ALA A 15 -8.65 -10.04 -0.26
C ALA A 15 -8.07 -9.29 0.97
N PHE A 16 -6.89 -9.67 1.44
CA PHE A 16 -6.24 -8.99 2.56
C PHE A 16 -5.74 -7.58 2.20
N THR A 17 -5.11 -7.42 1.03
CA THR A 17 -4.64 -6.11 0.57
C THR A 17 -5.80 -5.14 0.32
N THR A 18 -6.92 -5.62 -0.21
CA THR A 18 -8.12 -4.77 -0.40
C THR A 18 -8.70 -4.27 0.91
N VAL A 19 -8.78 -5.11 1.95
CA VAL A 19 -9.23 -4.68 3.29
C VAL A 19 -8.29 -3.63 3.89
N ILE A 20 -6.96 -3.84 3.80
CA ILE A 20 -5.98 -2.85 4.26
C ILE A 20 -6.13 -1.53 3.49
N ALA A 21 -6.37 -1.59 2.18
CA ALA A 21 -6.57 -0.40 1.35
C ALA A 21 -7.80 0.39 1.80
N LEU A 22 -8.92 -0.29 2.07
CA LEU A 22 -10.12 0.34 2.59
C LEU A 22 -9.88 1.01 3.96
N ILE A 23 -9.22 0.32 4.89
CA ILE A 23 -8.89 0.88 6.22
C ILE A 23 -7.99 2.11 6.06
N SER A 24 -6.95 2.02 5.23
CA SER A 24 -6.00 3.12 4.98
C SER A 24 -6.71 4.33 4.38
N GLN A 25 -7.64 4.09 3.45
CA GLN A 25 -8.45 5.13 2.82
C GLN A 25 -9.37 5.82 3.82
N VAL A 26 -10.02 5.05 4.70
CA VAL A 26 -10.87 5.61 5.76
C VAL A 26 -10.05 6.44 6.75
N LEU A 27 -8.90 5.94 7.19
CA LEU A 27 -7.98 6.69 8.06
C LEU A 27 -7.47 7.98 7.40
N MET A 28 -7.29 7.96 6.08
CA MET A 28 -6.92 9.14 5.29
C MET A 28 -8.01 10.22 5.33
N VAL A 29 -9.27 9.83 5.12
CA VAL A 29 -10.41 10.75 5.19
C VAL A 29 -10.54 11.37 6.58
N TYR A 30 -10.36 10.57 7.64
CA TYR A 30 -10.42 11.06 9.02
C TYR A 30 -9.15 11.80 9.48
N ARG A 31 -8.17 11.99 8.61
CA ARG A 31 -6.94 12.72 8.93
C ARG A 31 -6.20 12.10 10.13
N PHE A 32 -6.12 10.77 10.19
CA PHE A 32 -5.27 10.03 11.12
C PHE A 32 -3.84 9.87 10.59
N ARG A 33 -2.86 9.64 11.48
CA ARG A 33 -1.45 9.43 11.08
C ARG A 33 -1.18 7.99 10.70
N GLU A 34 -1.93 7.08 11.32
CA GLU A 34 -1.86 5.63 11.19
C GLU A 34 -2.07 5.17 9.74
N GLN A 35 -2.75 5.99 8.92
CA GLN A 35 -2.95 5.75 7.48
C GLN A 35 -1.64 5.44 6.73
N TRP A 36 -0.52 6.09 7.08
CA TRP A 36 0.71 5.96 6.28
C TRP A 36 1.37 4.59 6.47
N VAL A 37 1.14 3.91 7.60
CA VAL A 37 1.61 2.53 7.80
C VAL A 37 0.88 1.59 6.85
N GLY A 38 -0.44 1.76 6.70
CA GLY A 38 -1.23 0.98 5.74
C GLY A 38 -0.79 1.19 4.30
N TRP A 39 -0.54 2.45 3.90
CA TRP A 39 0.01 2.76 2.58
C TRP A 39 1.43 2.20 2.36
N LEU A 40 2.29 2.25 3.38
CA LEU A 40 3.64 1.68 3.29
C LEU A 40 3.60 0.16 3.06
N VAL A 41 2.75 -0.56 3.80
CA VAL A 41 2.56 -2.01 3.64
C VAL A 41 2.02 -2.33 2.25
N LEU A 42 1.00 -1.61 1.77
CA LEU A 42 0.44 -1.84 0.44
C LEU A 42 1.44 -1.59 -0.67
N ASN A 43 2.16 -0.47 -0.64
CA ASN A 43 3.16 -0.16 -1.66
C ASN A 43 4.30 -1.20 -1.69
N ALA A 44 4.70 -1.73 -0.52
CA ALA A 44 5.68 -2.82 -0.46
C ALA A 44 5.15 -4.13 -1.08
N VAL A 45 3.90 -4.49 -0.80
CA VAL A 45 3.25 -5.66 -1.43
C VAL A 45 3.13 -5.48 -2.94
N GLN A 46 2.83 -4.27 -3.41
CA GLN A 46 2.78 -3.98 -4.85
C GLN A 46 4.14 -4.17 -5.52
N ILE A 47 5.24 -3.68 -4.93
CA ILE A 47 6.59 -3.92 -5.46
C ILE A 47 6.90 -5.43 -5.52
N TYR A 48 6.54 -6.17 -4.47
CA TYR A 48 6.71 -7.62 -4.44
C TYR A 48 5.92 -8.32 -5.56
N LEU A 49 4.63 -8.02 -5.70
CA LEU A 49 3.78 -8.60 -6.74
C LEU A 49 4.32 -8.30 -8.13
N TRP A 50 4.66 -7.04 -8.43
CA TRP A 50 5.23 -6.65 -9.71
C TRP A 50 6.60 -7.29 -9.99
N SER A 51 7.36 -7.66 -8.95
CA SER A 51 8.63 -8.39 -9.12
C SER A 51 8.44 -9.85 -9.52
N THR A 52 7.28 -10.43 -9.19
CA THR A 52 6.94 -11.84 -9.48
C THR A 52 6.24 -12.04 -10.83
N VAL A 53 5.90 -10.97 -11.54
CA VAL A 53 5.28 -11.04 -12.87
C VAL A 53 6.31 -11.57 -13.89
N GLU A 54 5.99 -12.69 -14.54
CA GLU A 54 6.81 -13.28 -15.60
C GLU A 54 7.00 -12.29 -16.77
N GLY A 55 8.25 -12.15 -17.22
CA GLY A 55 8.65 -11.20 -18.28
C GLY A 55 9.33 -9.93 -17.78
N GLY A 56 9.49 -9.78 -16.47
CA GLY A 56 10.06 -8.59 -15.86
C GLY A 56 9.00 -7.50 -15.79
N GLY A 57 8.34 -7.40 -14.63
CA GLY A 57 7.33 -6.37 -14.38
C GLY A 57 7.82 -4.97 -14.76
N ASN A 58 6.87 -4.08 -15.06
CA ASN A 58 7.18 -2.74 -15.55
C ASN A 58 8.02 -1.97 -14.51
N MET A 59 9.31 -1.77 -14.80
CA MET A 59 10.25 -1.08 -13.91
C MET A 59 9.79 0.33 -13.55
N ALA A 60 9.03 1.00 -14.42
CA ALA A 60 8.46 2.32 -14.13
C ALA A 60 7.38 2.25 -13.04
N ILE A 61 6.57 1.18 -13.02
CA ILE A 61 5.56 0.95 -11.98
C ILE A 61 6.24 0.67 -10.64
N MET A 62 7.31 -0.13 -10.64
CA MET A 62 8.09 -0.39 -9.41
C MET A 62 8.75 0.89 -8.88
N ALA A 63 9.33 1.72 -9.76
CA ALA A 63 9.91 3.01 -9.39
C ALA A 63 8.85 3.98 -8.83
N MET A 64 7.65 4.01 -9.39
CA MET A 64 6.52 4.78 -8.87
C MET A 64 6.15 4.35 -7.45
N TYR A 65 6.02 3.04 -7.20
CA TYR A 65 5.71 2.54 -5.85
C TYR A 65 6.84 2.81 -4.84
N LEU A 66 8.10 2.79 -5.26
CA LEU A 66 9.22 3.24 -4.43
C LEU A 66 9.09 4.72 -4.07
N GLY A 67 8.69 5.56 -5.04
CA GLY A 67 8.36 6.96 -4.79
C GLY A 67 7.21 7.14 -3.79
N PHE A 68 6.20 6.28 -3.84
CA PHE A 68 5.09 6.28 -2.88
C PHE A 68 5.48 5.79 -1.49
N ILE A 69 6.44 4.87 -1.37
CA ILE A 69 7.03 4.53 -0.07
C ILE A 69 7.73 5.75 0.53
N ALA A 70 8.55 6.45 -0.26
CA ALA A 70 9.20 7.68 0.20
C ALA A 70 8.18 8.76 0.60
N ASN A 71 7.10 8.90 -0.18
CA ASN A 71 5.99 9.80 0.15
C ASN A 71 5.31 9.41 1.46
N SER A 72 5.06 8.12 1.68
CA SER A 72 4.40 7.63 2.89
C SER A 72 5.24 7.87 4.13
N VAL A 73 6.56 7.67 4.04
CA VAL A 73 7.50 7.97 5.13
C VAL A 73 7.55 9.46 5.43
N TYR A 74 7.63 10.30 4.39
CA TYR A 74 7.62 11.76 4.54
C TYR A 74 6.29 12.26 5.14
N GLY A 75 5.17 11.71 4.67
CA GLY A 75 3.83 12.00 5.17
C GLY A 75 3.70 11.69 6.66
N TRP A 76 4.17 10.52 7.09
CA TRP A 76 4.20 10.14 8.51
C TRP A 76 5.02 11.11 9.36
N TYR A 77 6.23 11.47 8.90
CA TYR A 77 7.10 12.42 9.60
C TYR A 77 6.45 13.80 9.73
N ASN A 78 5.97 14.36 8.60
CA ASN A 78 5.38 15.68 8.57
C ASN A 78 4.11 15.77 9.42
N TRP A 79 3.24 14.76 9.36
CA TRP A 79 2.04 14.72 10.18
C TRP A 79 2.32 14.50 11.65
N THR A 80 3.35 13.72 11.98
CA THR A 80 3.80 13.59 13.37
C THR A 80 4.30 14.93 13.90
N LYS A 81 5.04 15.70 13.10
CA LYS A 81 5.44 17.07 13.47
C LYS A 81 4.23 17.99 13.64
N LEU A 82 3.26 17.94 12.71
CA LEU A 82 2.06 18.77 12.75
C LEU A 82 1.19 18.47 13.99
N SER A 83 1.02 17.19 14.33
CA SER A 83 0.27 16.77 15.53
C SER A 83 0.93 17.18 16.85
N ARG A 84 2.26 17.37 16.87
CA ARG A 84 3.02 17.84 18.03
C ARG A 84 3.01 19.37 18.12
N GLY A 85 2.98 20.07 16.98
CA GLY A 85 2.89 21.53 16.92
C GLY A 85 1.48 22.08 17.16
N ALA A 86 0.43 21.31 16.88
CA ALA A 86 -0.97 21.71 17.12
C ALA A 86 -1.41 21.62 18.60
N GLN A 87 -0.56 21.07 19.48
CA GLN A 87 -0.81 20.94 20.93
C GLN A 87 0.00 21.95 21.77
N GLY A 88 0.70 22.89 21.13
CA GLY A 88 1.50 23.94 21.77
C GLY A 88 0.87 25.31 21.65
#